data_AF-A0A397IS71-F1
#
_entry.id   AF-A0A397IS71-F1
#
_cell.length_a   1.000
_cell.length_b   1.000
_cell.length_c   1.000
_cell.angle_alpha   90.00
_cell.angle_beta   90.00
_cell.angle_gamma   90.00
#
_symmetry.space_group_name_H-M   'P 1'
#
loop_
_entity.id
_entity.type
_entity.pdbx_description
1 polymer ?
#
loop_
_entity_poly.entity_id
_entity_poly.type
_entity_poly.pdbx_seq_one_letter_code
_entity_poly.pdbx_strand_id
1 'polypeptide(L)'
;MGFDKESIFSELLHNIEFRPYSISLADKLSIMVFSLGVSKKEGWMGSGEGYMASFIHVFRKERCTIVQKFVKNKSVVEIWNNIIKISQYEGNSPVDVWQKVGILEKYRGTQLFGLEHTYTQSVLQQSHIPKCQPFQWNNEELMNRLYEYHLKRRTIVEINWLQLFKQWESSGYIIEINTTLSNLYPKKYQFNDREMQAWSSMLKAAGCTNVTPFNSNISPVIIFILFIYWFIVIFLRINFGHDLWILRMIKKL
;
A
#
# COMPACT_ATOMS: atom_id res chain seq x y z
N MET A 1 -1.40 30.66 -0.45
CA MET A 1 -0.67 29.38 -0.48
C MET A 1 -1.72 28.28 -0.35
N GLY A 2 -1.81 27.34 -1.30
CA GLY A 2 -2.98 26.47 -1.51
C GLY A 2 -2.76 25.00 -1.15
N PHE A 3 -1.83 24.72 -0.25
CA PHE A 3 -1.43 23.36 0.12
C PHE A 3 -2.43 22.63 1.05
N ASP A 4 -3.44 23.31 1.60
CA ASP A 4 -4.48 22.71 2.46
C ASP A 4 -5.66 22.11 1.70
N LYS A 5 -5.59 22.01 0.37
CA LYS A 5 -6.65 21.35 -0.40
C LYS A 5 -6.49 19.84 -0.27
N GLU A 6 -7.45 19.17 0.37
CA GLU A 6 -7.53 17.70 0.50
C GLU A 6 -7.36 16.98 -0.84
N SER A 7 -7.76 17.61 -1.95
CA SER A 7 -7.57 17.07 -3.31
C SER A 7 -6.10 16.91 -3.68
N ILE A 8 -5.23 17.85 -3.30
CA ILE A 8 -3.78 17.81 -3.58
C ILE A 8 -3.11 16.75 -2.70
N PHE A 9 -3.50 16.66 -1.43
CA PHE A 9 -3.03 15.60 -0.53
C PHE A 9 -3.44 14.21 -1.02
N SER A 10 -4.68 14.05 -1.49
CA SER A 10 -5.19 12.77 -1.99
C SER A 10 -4.44 12.30 -3.24
N GLU A 11 -4.08 13.24 -4.12
CA GLU A 11 -3.34 12.96 -5.35
C GLU A 11 -1.86 12.66 -5.09
N LEU A 12 -1.20 13.42 -4.20
CA LEU A 12 0.19 13.17 -3.80
C LEU A 12 0.38 11.83 -3.08
N LEU A 13 -0.64 11.40 -2.33
CA LEU A 13 -0.57 10.18 -1.55
C LEU A 13 -1.11 8.94 -2.31
N HIS A 14 -1.54 9.08 -3.57
CA HIS A 14 -2.21 8.02 -4.34
C HIS A 14 -1.31 6.78 -4.57
N ASN A 15 0.00 6.96 -4.64
CA ASN A 15 0.97 5.90 -4.93
C ASN A 15 1.77 5.42 -3.69
N ILE A 16 1.41 5.86 -2.48
CA ILE A 16 2.08 5.40 -1.25
C ILE A 16 1.42 4.11 -0.77
N GLU A 17 2.14 3.00 -0.87
CA GLU A 17 1.65 1.65 -0.58
C GLU A 17 1.26 1.43 0.88
N PHE A 18 1.93 2.12 1.81
CA PHE A 18 1.59 2.09 3.23
C PHE A 18 1.82 3.46 3.89
N ARG A 19 0.86 3.89 4.71
CA ARG A 19 0.96 5.13 5.49
C ARG A 19 0.98 4.77 6.98
N PRO A 20 2.01 5.21 7.74
CA PRO A 20 1.99 5.08 9.18
C PRO A 20 0.74 5.72 9.78
N TYR A 21 0.18 5.08 10.80
CA TYR A 21 -1.03 5.56 11.46
C TYR A 21 -0.93 5.36 12.97
N SER A 22 -1.69 6.16 13.71
CA SER A 22 -1.77 6.06 15.16
C SER A 22 -3.12 5.49 15.56
N ILE A 23 -3.11 4.59 16.54
CA ILE A 23 -4.30 4.05 17.20
C ILE A 23 -4.23 4.43 18.68
N SER A 24 -5.39 4.63 19.29
CA SER A 24 -5.47 4.95 20.72
C SER A 24 -6.10 3.79 21.48
N LEU A 25 -5.45 3.36 22.56
CA LEU A 25 -6.05 2.46 23.54
C LEU A 25 -6.80 3.26 24.62
N ALA A 26 -7.67 2.58 25.36
CA ALA A 26 -8.61 3.18 26.32
C ALA A 26 -7.98 4.17 27.33
N ASP A 27 -6.71 3.99 27.72
CA ASP A 27 -6.03 4.90 28.68
C ASP A 27 -5.09 5.92 28.00
N LYS A 28 -5.45 6.41 26.82
CA LYS A 28 -4.67 7.40 26.04
C LYS A 28 -3.27 6.93 25.63
N LEU A 29 -3.01 5.63 25.65
CA LEU A 29 -1.79 5.09 25.05
C LEU A 29 -1.95 5.17 23.52
N SER A 30 -1.16 6.03 22.89
CA SER A 30 -1.12 6.16 21.43
C SER A 30 -0.02 5.25 20.88
N ILE A 31 -0.43 4.28 20.06
CA ILE A 31 0.46 3.34 19.37
C ILE A 31 0.56 3.78 17.92
N MET A 32 1.78 4.04 17.45
CA MET A 32 2.08 4.35 16.07
C MET A 32 2.51 3.07 15.34
N VAL A 33 1.73 2.63 14.36
CA VAL A 33 2.10 1.54 13.45
C VAL A 33 2.75 2.16 12.22
N PHE A 34 3.99 1.79 11.93
CA PHE A 34 4.78 2.39 10.86
C PHE A 34 5.41 1.38 9.89
N SER A 35 5.20 0.09 10.11
CA SER A 35 5.49 -0.94 9.13
C SER A 35 4.52 -2.11 9.30
N LEU A 36 4.14 -2.74 8.20
CA LEU A 36 3.29 -3.93 8.20
C LEU A 36 4.09 -5.15 7.75
N GLY A 37 3.78 -6.26 8.37
CA GLY A 37 4.13 -7.59 7.91
C GLY A 37 2.89 -8.45 8.02
N VAL A 38 2.65 -9.33 7.06
CA VAL A 38 1.51 -10.26 7.08
C VAL A 38 1.99 -11.69 7.25
N SER A 39 1.24 -12.49 8.01
CA SER A 39 1.51 -13.91 8.18
C SER A 39 0.22 -14.66 8.54
N LYS A 40 0.20 -15.96 8.24
CA LYS A 40 -0.89 -16.86 8.62
C LYS A 40 -0.84 -17.29 10.09
N LYS A 41 0.11 -16.78 10.89
CA LYS A 41 0.29 -17.16 12.30
C LYS A 41 -0.83 -16.56 13.15
N GLU A 42 -1.76 -17.40 13.61
CA GLU A 42 -2.92 -16.97 14.42
C GLU A 42 -2.53 -16.20 15.68
N GLY A 43 -1.47 -16.63 16.37
CA GLY A 43 -0.97 -15.94 17.58
C GLY A 43 -0.47 -14.50 17.34
N TRP A 44 -0.32 -14.09 16.07
CA TRP A 44 0.04 -12.73 15.65
C TRP A 44 -1.12 -12.01 14.95
N MET A 45 -2.33 -12.59 15.00
CA MET A 45 -3.57 -12.02 14.46
C MET A 45 -3.43 -11.48 13.03
N GLY A 46 -2.88 -12.31 12.14
CA GLY A 46 -2.68 -11.99 10.72
C GLY A 46 -1.44 -11.16 10.43
N SER A 47 -0.75 -10.66 11.46
CA SER A 47 0.50 -9.92 11.31
C SER A 47 1.70 -10.86 11.24
N GLY A 48 2.81 -10.37 10.67
CA GLY A 48 3.99 -11.14 10.31
C GLY A 48 5.29 -10.37 10.43
N GLU A 49 6.38 -11.04 10.07
CA GLU A 49 7.71 -10.43 9.98
C GLU A 49 7.68 -9.16 9.10
N GLY A 50 8.35 -8.11 9.58
CA GLY A 50 8.28 -6.77 8.98
C GLY A 50 7.27 -5.83 9.65
N TYR A 51 6.36 -6.34 10.47
CA TYR A 51 5.49 -5.49 11.29
C TYR A 51 6.30 -4.72 12.33
N MET A 52 6.04 -3.42 12.44
CA MET A 52 6.63 -2.56 13.47
C MET A 52 5.63 -1.53 13.99
N ALA A 53 5.60 -1.40 15.32
CA ALA A 53 4.82 -0.39 16.02
C ALA A 53 5.64 0.21 17.17
N SER A 54 5.33 1.44 17.56
CA SER A 54 5.97 2.09 18.70
C SER A 54 4.99 2.91 19.51
N PHE A 55 5.34 3.15 20.76
CA PHE A 55 4.65 4.11 21.61
C PHE A 55 5.61 4.65 22.66
N ILE A 56 5.22 5.75 23.29
CA ILE A 56 6.01 6.38 24.34
C ILE A 56 5.40 6.01 25.69
N HIS A 57 6.22 5.49 26.60
CA HIS A 57 5.78 5.14 27.95
C HIS A 57 6.90 5.34 28.97
N VAL A 58 6.52 5.45 30.25
CA VAL A 58 7.49 5.57 31.34
C VAL A 58 8.03 4.19 31.67
N PHE A 59 9.35 4.03 31.60
CA PHE A 59 10.06 2.82 32.01
C PHE A 59 11.18 3.21 32.98
N ARG A 60 11.23 2.57 34.15
CA ARG A 60 12.21 2.88 35.22
C ARG A 60 12.28 4.38 35.58
N LYS A 61 11.12 5.05 35.63
CA LYS A 61 10.94 6.50 35.91
C LYS A 61 11.44 7.45 34.81
N GLU A 62 11.85 6.94 33.66
CA GLU A 62 12.23 7.74 32.49
C GLU A 62 11.22 7.57 31.36
N ARG A 63 11.03 8.62 30.56
CA ARG A 63 10.15 8.56 29.38
C ARG A 63 10.92 7.90 28.23
N CYS A 64 10.50 6.70 27.84
CA CYS A 64 11.17 5.89 26.84
C CYS A 64 10.28 5.66 25.61
N THR A 65 10.92 5.44 24.47
CA THR A 65 10.27 4.94 23.25
C THR A 65 10.34 3.42 23.27
N ILE A 66 9.18 2.78 23.27
CA ILE A 66 9.07 1.34 23.16
C ILE A 66 8.79 1.00 21.70
N VAL A 67 9.64 0.18 21.11
CA VAL A 67 9.51 -0.31 19.73
C VAL A 67 9.21 -1.80 19.78
N GLN A 68 8.19 -2.22 19.05
CA GLN A 68 7.71 -3.59 19.01
C GLN A 68 7.73 -4.08 17.57
N LYS A 69 8.25 -5.27 17.33
CA LYS A 69 8.42 -5.81 15.98
C LYS A 69 8.36 -7.32 15.91
N PHE A 70 8.03 -7.84 14.74
CA PHE A 70 8.18 -9.26 14.42
C PHE A 70 9.41 -9.48 13.55
N VAL A 71 10.33 -10.31 14.02
CA VAL A 71 11.60 -10.63 13.35
C VAL A 71 11.89 -12.10 13.53
N LYS A 72 12.23 -12.83 12.45
CA LYS A 72 12.63 -14.25 12.48
C LYS A 72 11.69 -15.13 13.33
N ASN A 73 10.39 -15.02 13.11
CA ASN A 73 9.34 -15.75 13.86
C ASN A 73 9.25 -15.44 15.37
N LYS A 74 9.92 -14.40 15.87
CA LYS A 74 9.84 -13.92 17.25
C LYS A 74 9.14 -12.56 17.35
N SER A 75 8.52 -12.33 18.49
CA SER A 75 8.02 -11.05 18.94
C SER A 75 9.11 -10.37 19.77
N VAL A 76 9.51 -9.17 19.36
CA VAL A 76 10.61 -8.43 19.98
C VAL A 76 10.09 -7.09 20.49
N VAL A 77 10.48 -6.74 21.72
CA VAL A 77 10.23 -5.42 22.32
C VAL A 77 11.57 -4.81 22.66
N GLU A 78 11.86 -3.64 22.11
CA GLU A 78 13.04 -2.84 22.39
C GLU A 78 12.63 -1.57 23.13
N ILE A 79 13.36 -1.22 24.17
CA ILE A 79 13.14 0.00 24.94
C ILE A 79 14.32 0.93 24.67
N TRP A 80 14.00 2.13 24.21
CA TRP A 80 14.95 3.15 23.82
C TRP A 80 14.78 4.38 24.71
N ASN A 81 15.88 4.87 25.26
CA ASN A 81 15.97 6.21 25.82
C ASN A 81 16.69 7.08 24.80
N ASN A 82 15.96 7.98 24.16
CA ASN A 82 16.42 8.77 23.01
C ASN A 82 16.95 7.85 21.90
N ILE A 83 18.26 7.89 21.65
CA ILE A 83 18.95 7.11 20.61
C ILE A 83 19.61 5.84 21.15
N ILE A 84 19.57 5.60 22.47
CA ILE A 84 20.24 4.48 23.12
C ILE A 84 19.23 3.39 23.43
N LYS A 85 19.46 2.18 22.91
CA LYS A 85 18.70 0.99 23.27
C LYS A 85 19.13 0.53 24.67
N ILE A 86 18.24 0.64 25.64
CA ILE A 86 18.52 0.32 27.05
C ILE A 86 18.09 -1.10 27.44
N SER A 87 17.15 -1.71 26.71
CA SER A 87 16.69 -3.08 26.97
C SER A 87 16.07 -3.71 25.72
N GLN A 88 16.12 -5.03 25.64
CA GLN A 88 15.48 -5.83 24.59
C GLN A 88 14.93 -7.11 25.19
N TYR A 89 13.71 -7.46 24.78
CA TYR A 89 13.01 -8.66 25.20
C TYR A 89 12.52 -9.42 23.96
N GLU A 90 12.56 -10.75 24.04
CA GLU A 90 12.09 -11.62 22.97
C GLU A 90 11.12 -12.68 23.49
N GLY A 91 10.09 -12.95 22.71
CA GLY A 91 9.12 -14.00 22.98
C GLY A 91 8.59 -14.63 21.69
N ASN A 92 7.88 -15.74 21.84
CA ASN A 92 7.29 -16.47 20.71
C ASN A 92 5.98 -15.82 20.21
N SER A 93 5.35 -14.99 21.06
CA SER A 93 4.13 -14.24 20.79
C SER A 93 4.15 -12.85 21.45
N PRO A 94 3.27 -11.92 21.03
CA PRO A 94 3.07 -10.65 21.71
C PRO A 94 2.80 -10.80 23.20
N VAL A 95 2.01 -11.81 23.58
CA VAL A 95 1.67 -12.07 24.98
C VAL A 95 2.90 -12.51 25.77
N ASP A 96 3.67 -13.47 25.24
CA ASP A 96 4.89 -13.98 25.90
C ASP A 96 5.95 -12.88 26.07
N VAL A 97 6.21 -12.07 25.04
CA VAL A 97 7.22 -11.01 25.15
C VAL A 97 6.80 -9.95 26.17
N TRP A 98 5.53 -9.55 26.22
CA TRP A 98 5.04 -8.56 27.17
C TRP A 98 4.99 -9.05 28.62
N GLN A 99 4.75 -10.35 28.83
CA GLN A 99 4.93 -10.98 30.14
C GLN A 99 6.38 -10.85 30.65
N LYS A 100 7.38 -10.97 29.77
CA LYS A 100 8.80 -10.80 30.13
C LYS A 100 9.20 -9.36 30.40
N VAL A 101 8.54 -8.39 29.74
CA VAL A 101 8.79 -6.96 30.01
C VAL A 101 8.29 -6.58 31.41
N GLY A 102 7.16 -7.14 31.86
CA GLY A 102 6.65 -6.96 33.22
C GLY A 102 6.10 -5.57 33.54
N ILE A 103 5.63 -4.84 32.52
CA ILE A 103 4.95 -3.55 32.67
C ILE A 103 3.67 -3.56 31.84
N LEU A 104 2.76 -2.60 32.09
CA LEU A 104 1.50 -2.47 31.35
C LEU A 104 0.63 -3.75 31.38
N GLU A 105 0.73 -4.53 32.45
CA GLU A 105 0.08 -5.85 32.61
C GLU A 105 -1.45 -5.82 32.48
N LYS A 106 -2.08 -4.65 32.63
CA LYS A 106 -3.50 -4.46 32.37
C LYS A 106 -3.90 -4.70 30.91
N TYR A 107 -2.96 -4.61 29.98
CA TYR A 107 -3.18 -4.85 28.55
C TYR A 107 -2.68 -6.22 28.15
N ARG A 108 -3.39 -6.86 27.21
CA ARG A 108 -2.85 -8.02 26.53
C ARG A 108 -1.71 -7.58 25.61
N GLY A 109 -0.69 -8.41 25.46
CA GLY A 109 0.42 -8.11 24.55
C GLY A 109 -0.03 -7.85 23.11
N THR A 110 -1.09 -8.53 22.65
CA THR A 110 -1.74 -8.30 21.35
C THR A 110 -2.36 -6.90 21.22
N GLN A 111 -2.90 -6.33 22.31
CA GLN A 111 -3.40 -4.95 22.35
C GLN A 111 -2.25 -3.94 22.30
N LEU A 112 -1.18 -4.20 23.05
CA LEU A 112 0.01 -3.33 23.06
C LEU A 112 0.72 -3.29 21.71
N PHE A 113 0.73 -4.41 20.97
CA PHE A 113 1.18 -4.43 19.58
C PHE A 113 0.22 -3.71 18.63
N GLY A 114 -0.98 -3.32 19.07
CA GLY A 114 -1.98 -2.65 18.25
C GLY A 114 -2.81 -3.58 17.36
N LEU A 115 -2.64 -4.88 17.50
CA LEU A 115 -3.19 -5.86 16.57
C LEU A 115 -4.69 -6.08 16.77
N GLU A 116 -5.22 -5.89 17.98
CA GLU A 116 -6.68 -6.03 18.23
C GLU A 116 -7.49 -4.85 17.66
N HIS A 117 -6.82 -3.77 17.24
CA HIS A 117 -7.52 -2.59 16.75
C HIS A 117 -8.17 -2.86 15.38
N THR A 118 -9.45 -2.50 15.25
CA THR A 118 -10.27 -2.78 14.05
C THR A 118 -9.64 -2.22 12.78
N TYR A 119 -9.09 -1.01 12.84
CA TYR A 119 -8.39 -0.42 11.71
C TYR A 119 -7.14 -1.22 11.32
N THR A 120 -6.33 -1.66 12.30
CA THR A 120 -5.14 -2.47 12.03
C THR A 120 -5.51 -3.80 11.39
N GLN A 121 -6.57 -4.46 11.87
CA GLN A 121 -7.10 -5.66 11.25
C GLN A 121 -7.59 -5.42 9.82
N SER A 122 -8.28 -4.31 9.57
CA SER A 122 -8.76 -3.97 8.21
C SER A 122 -7.59 -3.76 7.23
N VAL A 123 -6.52 -3.10 7.69
CA VAL A 123 -5.33 -2.86 6.87
C VAL A 123 -4.57 -4.17 6.62
N LEU A 124 -4.40 -5.01 7.65
CA LEU A 124 -3.78 -6.34 7.50
C LEU A 124 -4.56 -7.22 6.53
N GLN A 125 -5.90 -7.21 6.57
CA GLN A 125 -6.74 -7.94 5.62
C GLN A 125 -6.56 -7.43 4.18
N GLN A 126 -6.47 -6.12 3.98
CA GLN A 126 -6.18 -5.54 2.66
C GLN A 126 -4.79 -5.92 2.14
N SER A 127 -3.81 -6.06 3.02
CA SER A 127 -2.47 -6.53 2.67
C SER A 127 -2.40 -8.02 2.28
N HIS A 128 -3.42 -8.83 2.62
CA HIS A 128 -3.52 -10.22 2.15
C HIS A 128 -4.08 -10.34 0.73
N ILE A 129 -4.64 -9.25 0.17
CA ILE A 129 -5.15 -9.26 -1.20
C ILE A 129 -3.95 -9.41 -2.14
N PRO A 130 -3.88 -10.49 -2.94
CA PRO A 130 -2.81 -10.66 -3.90
C PRO A 130 -2.77 -9.46 -4.84
N LYS A 131 -1.58 -8.87 -5.00
CA LYS A 131 -1.33 -7.81 -5.97
C LYS A 131 -0.11 -8.18 -6.79
N CYS A 132 -0.07 -7.72 -8.03
CA CYS A 132 1.11 -7.80 -8.87
C CYS A 132 1.30 -6.49 -9.62
N GLN A 133 2.52 -6.26 -10.07
CA GLN A 133 2.86 -5.19 -11.00
C GLN A 133 2.96 -5.76 -12.43
N PRO A 134 2.86 -4.93 -13.48
CA PRO A 134 2.92 -5.40 -14.86
C PRO A 134 4.15 -6.27 -15.19
N PHE A 135 5.33 -5.92 -14.67
CA PHE A 135 6.55 -6.73 -14.88
C PHE A 135 6.52 -8.11 -14.20
N GLN A 136 5.56 -8.35 -13.29
CA GLN A 136 5.37 -9.61 -12.57
C GLN A 136 4.27 -10.48 -13.20
N TRP A 137 3.66 -10.08 -14.32
CA TRP A 137 2.63 -10.88 -14.98
C TRP A 137 3.12 -12.25 -15.46
N ASN A 138 4.43 -12.39 -15.68
CA ASN A 138 5.05 -13.68 -16.02
C ASN A 138 5.22 -14.62 -14.82
N ASN A 139 4.93 -14.17 -13.59
CA ASN A 139 4.91 -15.02 -12.40
C ASN A 139 3.56 -15.75 -12.30
N GLU A 140 3.50 -16.97 -12.85
CA GLU A 140 2.28 -17.77 -12.87
C GLU A 140 1.69 -18.03 -11.48
N GLU A 141 2.50 -18.25 -10.46
CA GLU A 141 2.01 -18.49 -9.09
C GLU A 141 1.31 -17.24 -8.52
N LEU A 142 1.88 -16.06 -8.73
CA LEU A 142 1.29 -14.80 -8.30
C LEU A 142 0.00 -14.47 -9.07
N MET A 143 0.02 -14.66 -10.38
CA MET A 143 -1.14 -14.43 -11.25
C MET A 143 -2.28 -15.42 -10.96
N ASN A 144 -1.94 -16.69 -10.68
CA ASN A 144 -2.92 -17.69 -10.25
C ASN A 144 -3.57 -17.28 -8.93
N ARG A 145 -2.81 -16.83 -7.92
CA ARG A 145 -3.38 -16.33 -6.67
C ARG A 145 -4.32 -15.14 -6.87
N LEU A 146 -3.98 -14.22 -7.77
CA LEU A 146 -4.86 -13.12 -8.19
C LEU A 146 -6.17 -13.64 -8.81
N TYR A 147 -6.08 -14.58 -9.74
CA TYR A 147 -7.24 -15.21 -10.38
C TYR A 147 -8.14 -15.94 -9.36
N GLU A 148 -7.54 -16.75 -8.49
CA GLU A 148 -8.28 -17.50 -7.47
C GLU A 148 -9.05 -16.59 -6.51
N TYR A 149 -8.44 -15.45 -6.15
CA TYR A 149 -9.06 -14.48 -5.25
C TYR A 149 -10.17 -13.67 -5.93
N HIS A 150 -9.92 -13.15 -7.13
CA HIS A 150 -10.85 -12.21 -7.78
C HIS A 150 -11.88 -12.86 -8.69
N LEU A 151 -11.51 -13.86 -9.49
CA LEU A 151 -12.34 -14.35 -10.61
C LEU A 151 -12.90 -15.76 -10.43
N LYS A 152 -12.17 -16.70 -9.80
CA LYS A 152 -12.54 -18.13 -9.75
C LYS A 152 -13.97 -18.44 -9.30
N ARG A 153 -14.53 -17.62 -8.40
CA ARG A 153 -15.92 -17.78 -7.87
C ARG A 153 -16.96 -16.93 -8.62
N ARG A 154 -16.51 -16.13 -9.59
CA ARG A 154 -17.29 -15.09 -10.24
C ARG A 154 -17.40 -15.30 -11.74
N THR A 155 -16.53 -16.08 -12.36
CA THR A 155 -16.54 -16.40 -13.79
C THR A 155 -16.95 -17.85 -14.05
N ILE A 156 -17.23 -18.17 -15.31
CA ILE A 156 -17.39 -19.54 -15.79
C ILE A 156 -16.03 -20.28 -15.69
N VAL A 157 -16.05 -21.60 -15.49
CA VAL A 157 -14.92 -22.43 -15.03
C VAL A 157 -13.77 -22.59 -16.04
N GLU A 158 -13.93 -22.23 -17.32
CA GLU A 158 -12.97 -22.56 -18.40
C GLU A 158 -12.41 -21.36 -19.17
N ILE A 159 -12.29 -20.20 -18.54
CA ILE A 159 -11.87 -18.98 -19.24
C ILE A 159 -10.36 -18.87 -19.27
N ASN A 160 -9.78 -18.67 -20.46
CA ASN A 160 -8.34 -18.45 -20.63
C ASN A 160 -7.94 -17.02 -20.23
N TRP A 161 -8.11 -16.69 -18.95
CA TRP A 161 -7.89 -15.35 -18.40
C TRP A 161 -6.44 -14.87 -18.54
N LEU A 162 -5.45 -15.78 -18.55
CA LEU A 162 -4.04 -15.46 -18.78
C LEU A 162 -3.79 -14.85 -20.16
N GLN A 163 -4.58 -15.23 -21.16
CA GLN A 163 -4.47 -14.69 -22.52
C GLN A 163 -4.70 -13.17 -22.55
N LEU A 164 -5.54 -12.63 -21.66
CA LEU A 164 -5.76 -11.19 -21.53
C LEU A 164 -4.44 -10.46 -21.22
N PHE A 165 -3.69 -10.95 -20.22
CA PHE A 165 -2.44 -10.31 -19.79
C PHE A 165 -1.33 -10.47 -20.83
N LYS A 166 -1.25 -11.63 -21.50
CA LYS A 166 -0.29 -11.87 -22.60
C LYS A 166 -0.56 -10.97 -23.81
N GLN A 167 -1.83 -10.83 -24.19
CA GLN A 167 -2.23 -9.92 -25.26
C GLN A 167 -1.89 -8.48 -24.88
N TRP A 168 -2.06 -8.10 -23.62
CA TRP A 168 -1.75 -6.75 -23.13
C TRP A 168 -0.26 -6.44 -23.15
N GLU A 169 0.59 -7.36 -22.71
CA GLU A 169 2.05 -7.22 -22.82
C GLU A 169 2.49 -6.95 -24.28
N SER A 170 1.73 -7.48 -25.25
CA SER A 170 2.00 -7.34 -26.69
C SER A 170 1.32 -6.13 -27.37
N SER A 171 0.25 -5.56 -26.80
CA SER A 171 -0.65 -4.60 -27.50
C SER A 171 -0.48 -3.13 -27.09
N GLY A 172 0.43 -2.82 -26.14
CA GLY A 172 0.69 -1.47 -25.64
C GLY A 172 0.01 -1.14 -24.32
N TYR A 173 0.16 0.12 -23.86
CA TYR A 173 -0.24 0.54 -22.50
C TYR A 173 -1.76 0.66 -22.25
N ILE A 174 -2.59 0.69 -23.31
CA ILE A 174 -4.03 0.93 -23.20
C ILE A 174 -4.80 -0.23 -23.83
N ILE A 175 -5.74 -0.80 -23.08
CA ILE A 175 -6.68 -1.81 -23.58
C ILE A 175 -8.11 -1.42 -23.22
N GLU A 176 -9.00 -1.67 -24.19
CA GLU A 176 -10.43 -1.63 -23.95
C GLU A 176 -10.90 -2.97 -23.38
N ILE A 177 -11.40 -2.92 -22.14
CA ILE A 177 -11.78 -4.13 -21.40
C ILE A 177 -12.96 -4.87 -22.03
N ASN A 178 -13.92 -4.15 -22.62
CA ASN A 178 -15.13 -4.75 -23.18
C ASN A 178 -14.82 -5.58 -24.43
N THR A 179 -13.94 -5.09 -25.30
CA THR A 179 -13.56 -5.79 -26.53
C THR A 179 -12.70 -7.00 -26.23
N THR A 180 -11.75 -6.88 -25.30
CA THR A 180 -10.91 -8.00 -24.87
C THR A 180 -11.72 -9.10 -24.18
N LEU A 181 -12.63 -8.75 -23.27
CA LEU A 181 -13.52 -9.74 -22.66
C LEU A 181 -14.47 -10.38 -23.68
N SER A 182 -14.97 -9.62 -24.66
CA SER A 182 -15.82 -10.17 -25.73
C SER A 182 -15.10 -11.21 -26.61
N ASN A 183 -13.77 -11.13 -26.72
CA ASN A 183 -12.96 -12.12 -27.44
C ASN A 183 -12.69 -13.38 -26.61
N LEU A 184 -12.70 -13.27 -25.27
CA LEU A 184 -12.41 -14.37 -24.35
C LEU A 184 -13.65 -15.22 -24.02
N TYR A 185 -14.84 -14.66 -24.21
CA TYR A 185 -16.11 -15.31 -23.90
C TYR A 185 -16.84 -15.72 -25.20
N PRO A 186 -17.79 -16.68 -25.13
CA PRO A 186 -18.60 -17.05 -26.28
C PRO A 186 -19.32 -15.86 -26.91
N LYS A 187 -19.49 -15.89 -28.24
CA LYS A 187 -20.23 -14.84 -28.96
C LYS A 187 -21.64 -14.71 -28.37
N LYS A 188 -22.07 -13.46 -28.14
CA LYS A 188 -23.35 -13.07 -27.48
C LYS A 188 -23.43 -13.36 -25.97
N TYR A 189 -22.31 -13.64 -25.30
CA TYR A 189 -22.29 -13.72 -23.84
C TYR A 189 -22.68 -12.37 -23.22
N GLN A 190 -23.56 -12.41 -22.21
CA GLN A 190 -23.97 -11.24 -21.45
C GLN A 190 -23.30 -11.26 -20.08
N PHE A 191 -22.40 -10.29 -19.87
CA PHE A 191 -21.76 -10.11 -18.58
C PHE A 191 -22.75 -9.53 -17.57
N ASN A 192 -22.75 -10.07 -16.36
CA ASN A 192 -23.44 -9.44 -15.24
C ASN A 192 -22.54 -8.39 -14.56
N ASP A 193 -23.15 -7.45 -13.84
CA ASP A 193 -22.41 -6.38 -13.16
C ASP A 193 -21.36 -6.90 -12.16
N ARG A 194 -21.64 -8.02 -11.50
CA ARG A 194 -20.73 -8.63 -10.51
C ARG A 194 -19.48 -9.21 -11.17
N GLU A 195 -19.62 -9.83 -12.33
CA GLU A 195 -18.51 -10.32 -13.17
C GLU A 195 -17.65 -9.16 -13.64
N MET A 196 -18.27 -8.08 -14.12
CA MET A 196 -17.53 -6.90 -14.55
C MET A 196 -16.77 -6.24 -13.39
N GLN A 197 -17.37 -6.16 -12.21
CA GLN A 197 -16.69 -5.68 -11.00
C GLN A 197 -15.53 -6.57 -10.57
N ALA A 198 -15.68 -7.89 -10.71
CA ALA A 198 -14.62 -8.85 -10.40
C ALA A 198 -13.42 -8.68 -11.35
N TRP A 199 -13.66 -8.53 -12.65
CA TRP A 199 -12.63 -8.20 -13.64
C TRP A 199 -11.95 -6.87 -13.36
N SER A 200 -12.72 -5.81 -13.08
CA SER A 200 -12.15 -4.51 -12.74
C SER A 200 -11.26 -4.59 -11.50
N SER A 201 -11.65 -5.37 -10.49
CA SER A 201 -10.88 -5.57 -9.27
C SER A 201 -9.60 -6.37 -9.52
N MET A 202 -9.65 -7.43 -10.34
CA MET A 202 -8.46 -8.20 -10.71
C MET A 202 -7.45 -7.33 -11.47
N LEU A 203 -7.90 -6.54 -12.45
CA LEU A 203 -7.02 -5.68 -13.25
C LEU A 203 -6.34 -4.62 -12.38
N LYS A 204 -7.09 -3.97 -11.48
CA LYS A 204 -6.51 -3.03 -10.51
C LYS A 204 -5.48 -3.69 -9.61
N ALA A 205 -5.77 -4.90 -9.13
CA ALA A 205 -4.84 -5.67 -8.30
C ALA A 205 -3.61 -6.14 -9.09
N ALA A 206 -3.73 -6.32 -10.41
CA ALA A 206 -2.64 -6.65 -11.31
C ALA A 206 -1.78 -5.45 -11.73
N GLY A 207 -2.02 -4.27 -11.16
CA GLY A 207 -1.24 -3.06 -11.43
C GLY A 207 -1.72 -2.26 -12.65
N CYS A 208 -2.92 -2.54 -13.17
CA CYS A 208 -3.51 -1.72 -14.23
C CYS A 208 -3.98 -0.37 -13.66
N THR A 209 -3.36 0.73 -14.11
CA THR A 209 -3.78 2.10 -13.81
C THR A 209 -4.79 2.59 -14.86
N ASN A 210 -5.75 3.45 -14.48
CA ASN A 210 -6.77 4.02 -15.38
C ASN A 210 -7.71 3.04 -16.10
N VAL A 211 -8.30 2.09 -15.37
CA VAL A 211 -9.45 1.30 -15.88
C VAL A 211 -10.68 2.21 -15.98
N THR A 212 -10.89 2.85 -17.12
CA THR A 212 -12.08 3.67 -17.39
C THR A 212 -13.22 2.80 -17.96
N PRO A 213 -14.44 2.86 -17.41
CA PRO A 213 -15.59 2.10 -17.92
C PRO A 213 -16.20 2.68 -19.21
N PHE A 214 -15.61 3.73 -19.79
CA PHE A 214 -16.20 4.50 -20.90
C PHE A 214 -15.41 4.39 -22.20
N ASN A 215 -16.16 4.39 -23.31
CA ASN A 215 -15.69 4.45 -24.69
C ASN A 215 -14.95 5.79 -24.97
N SER A 216 -13.91 5.73 -25.80
CA SER A 216 -12.90 6.74 -26.16
C SER A 216 -13.38 8.07 -26.75
N ASN A 217 -14.66 8.44 -26.66
CA ASN A 217 -15.19 9.65 -27.29
C ASN A 217 -15.03 10.95 -26.46
N ILE A 218 -14.13 10.99 -25.49
CA ILE A 218 -13.79 12.23 -24.75
C ILE A 218 -12.26 12.32 -24.61
N SER A 219 -11.63 13.16 -25.43
CA SER A 219 -10.17 13.28 -25.55
C SER A 219 -9.55 14.17 -24.44
N PRO A 220 -8.48 13.73 -23.75
CA PRO A 220 -7.77 14.50 -22.71
C PRO A 220 -6.50 15.22 -23.22
N VAL A 221 -6.45 15.67 -24.47
CA VAL A 221 -5.22 16.25 -25.06
C VAL A 221 -4.87 17.64 -24.52
N ILE A 222 -5.82 18.37 -23.92
CA ILE A 222 -5.60 19.76 -23.46
C ILE A 222 -4.82 19.83 -22.12
N ILE A 223 -4.83 18.77 -21.31
CA ILE A 223 -4.20 18.78 -19.97
C ILE A 223 -2.69 18.51 -20.06
N PHE A 224 -2.24 17.72 -21.03
CA PHE A 224 -0.83 17.33 -21.17
C PHE A 224 0.09 18.48 -21.63
N ILE A 225 -0.42 19.42 -22.43
CA ILE A 225 0.37 20.53 -22.97
C ILE A 225 0.69 21.58 -21.88
N LEU A 226 -0.17 21.74 -20.88
CA LEU A 226 0.07 22.62 -19.74
C LEU A 226 1.10 22.05 -18.73
N PHE A 227 1.24 20.73 -18.69
CA PHE A 227 2.14 20.03 -17.76
C PHE A 227 3.63 20.18 -18.12
N ILE A 228 3.97 20.19 -19.41
CA ILE A 228 5.37 20.27 -19.87
C ILE A 228 5.92 21.70 -19.73
N TYR A 229 5.10 22.73 -19.99
CA TYR A 229 5.54 24.12 -19.92
C TYR A 229 5.92 24.55 -18.49
N TRP A 230 5.21 24.03 -17.48
CA TRP A 230 5.48 24.35 -16.08
C TRP A 230 6.66 23.55 -15.50
N PHE A 231 6.88 22.32 -15.98
CA PHE A 231 8.02 21.49 -15.58
C PHE A 231 9.36 22.10 -16.00
N ILE A 232 9.44 22.73 -17.19
CA ILE A 232 10.66 23.42 -17.67
C ILE A 232 10.97 24.66 -16.81
N VAL A 233 9.94 25.43 -16.44
CA VAL A 233 10.09 26.65 -15.62
C VAL A 233 10.54 26.31 -14.19
N ILE A 234 10.06 25.19 -13.63
CA ILE A 234 10.45 24.72 -12.29
C ILE A 234 11.84 24.07 -12.31
N PHE A 235 12.17 23.27 -13.33
CA PHE A 235 13.47 22.62 -13.45
C PHE A 235 14.63 23.62 -13.60
N LEU A 236 14.42 24.72 -14.35
CA LEU A 236 15.38 25.82 -14.44
C LEU A 236 15.55 26.58 -13.11
N ARG A 237 14.51 26.63 -12.28
CA ARG A 237 14.52 27.36 -11.01
C ARG A 237 15.11 26.55 -9.85
N ILE A 238 15.05 25.22 -9.93
CA ILE A 238 15.58 24.30 -8.90
C ILE A 238 17.06 23.97 -9.13
N ASN A 239 17.50 23.78 -10.38
CA ASN A 239 18.89 23.40 -10.65
C ASN A 239 19.88 24.58 -10.75
N PHE A 240 19.39 25.81 -10.98
CA PHE A 240 20.23 27.01 -11.08
C PHE A 240 19.80 28.08 -10.07
N GLY A 241 19.70 27.69 -8.78
CA GLY A 241 19.25 28.53 -7.68
C GLY A 241 19.61 30.02 -7.82
N HIS A 242 18.62 30.87 -7.52
CA HIS A 242 18.54 32.34 -7.57
C HIS A 242 19.86 33.16 -7.49
N ASP A 243 20.78 32.99 -8.45
CA ASP A 243 21.83 33.96 -8.75
C ASP A 243 21.44 34.74 -10.01
N LEU A 244 21.13 36.01 -9.80
CA LEU A 244 20.62 36.97 -10.77
C LEU A 244 21.64 37.40 -11.85
N TRP A 245 22.68 36.61 -12.11
CA TRP A 245 23.77 36.96 -13.04
C TRP A 245 23.65 36.37 -14.44
N ILE A 246 22.91 35.27 -14.64
CA ILE A 246 22.78 34.62 -15.96
C ILE A 246 21.80 35.38 -16.89
N LEU A 247 20.84 36.13 -16.33
CA LEU A 247 19.87 36.91 -17.12
C LEU A 247 20.46 38.16 -17.81
N ARG A 248 21.71 38.56 -17.53
CA ARG A 248 22.38 39.67 -18.23
C ARG A 248 23.20 39.26 -19.45
N MET A 249 23.50 37.98 -19.65
CA MET A 249 24.32 37.55 -20.81
C MET A 249 23.49 37.22 -22.07
N ILE A 250 22.19 36.96 -21.95
CA ILE A 250 21.32 36.60 -23.10
C ILE A 250 20.66 37.84 -23.75
N LYS A 251 20.96 39.06 -23.29
CA LYS A 251 20.49 40.31 -23.91
C LYS A 251 21.53 40.99 -24.81
N LYS A 252 22.65 40.34 -25.15
CA LYS A 252 23.68 40.94 -26.01
C LYS A 252 24.40 40.03 -27.02
N LEU A 253 23.85 38.86 -27.33
CA LEU A 253 24.10 38.08 -28.54
C LEU A 253 22.78 37.44 -28.97
#